data_AF-A0A7V9B5J5-F1
#
_entry.id   AF-A0A7V9B5J5-F1
#
_cell.length_a   1.000
_cell.length_b   1.000
_cell.length_c   1.000
_cell.angle_alpha   90.00
_cell.angle_beta   90.00
_cell.angle_gamma   90.00
#
_symmetry.space_group_name_H-M   'P 1'
#
loop_
_entity.id
_entity.type
_entity.pdbx_description
1 polymer ?
#
loop_
_entity_poly.entity_id
_entity_poly.type
_entity_poly.pdbx_seq_one_letter_code
_entity_poly.pdbx_strand_id
1 'polypeptide(L)' 'ATTVARAGAGVAVPPEDPDAFTDALVGLLDDPAGAREMGAAGRRFVEGWASPAAVAGHYEALFEELRAGSRRGRER' A
#
# COMPACT_ATOMS: atom_id res chain seq x y z
N ALA A 1 11.02 -3.83 -4.95
CA ALA A 1 9.90 -3.28 -4.16
C ALA A 1 8.60 -3.89 -4.66
N THR A 2 7.81 -4.56 -3.82
CA THR A 2 6.57 -5.29 -4.24
C THR A 2 5.28 -4.63 -3.75
N THR A 3 5.36 -3.44 -3.16
CA THR A 3 4.23 -2.74 -2.54
C THR A 3 3.05 -2.55 -3.50
N VAL A 4 3.33 -2.14 -4.75
CA VAL A 4 2.30 -1.92 -5.77
C VAL A 4 1.58 -3.22 -6.13
N ALA A 5 2.33 -4.32 -6.34
CA ALA A 5 1.74 -5.63 -6.65
C ALA A 5 0.92 -6.17 -5.47
N ARG A 6 1.43 -6.05 -4.23
CA ARG A 6 0.71 -6.48 -3.02
C ARG A 6 -0.57 -5.68 -2.78
N ALA A 7 -0.61 -4.43 -3.20
CA ALA A 7 -1.80 -3.58 -3.12
C ALA A 7 -2.80 -3.83 -4.27
N GLY A 8 -2.49 -4.72 -5.23
CA GLY A 8 -3.27 -4.88 -6.46
C GLY A 8 -3.30 -3.61 -7.32
N ALA A 9 -2.34 -2.71 -7.10
CA ALA A 9 -2.33 -1.36 -7.65
C ALA A 9 -1.53 -1.25 -8.97
N GLY A 10 -0.97 -2.36 -9.44
CA GLY A 10 -0.03 -2.38 -10.55
C GLY A 10 0.70 -3.72 -10.68
N VAL A 11 1.48 -3.86 -11.74
CA VAL A 11 2.42 -4.95 -11.95
C VAL A 11 3.83 -4.46 -11.63
N ALA A 12 4.61 -5.26 -10.92
CA ALA A 12 6.04 -5.00 -10.69
C ALA A 12 6.84 -5.96 -11.58
N VAL A 13 7.75 -5.41 -12.38
CA VAL A 13 8.65 -6.17 -13.26
C VAL A 13 10.08 -6.17 -12.71
N PRO A 14 10.94 -7.13 -13.12
CA PRO A 14 12.35 -7.09 -12.78
C PRO A 14 13.04 -5.79 -13.26
N PRO A 15 14.08 -5.32 -12.56
CA PRO A 15 14.89 -4.22 -13.06
C PRO A 15 15.66 -4.64 -14.32
N GLU A 16 15.92 -3.67 -15.20
CA GLU A 16 16.72 -3.86 -16.43
C GLU A 16 16.16 -4.91 -17.41
N ASP A 17 14.87 -5.21 -17.32
CA ASP A 17 14.17 -6.14 -18.21
C ASP A 17 13.15 -5.37 -19.09
N PRO A 18 13.56 -4.88 -20.27
CA PRO A 18 12.69 -4.10 -21.14
C PRO A 18 11.57 -4.94 -21.78
N ASP A 19 11.79 -6.25 -21.96
CA ASP A 19 10.78 -7.15 -22.52
C ASP A 19 9.66 -7.36 -21.51
N ALA A 20 9.99 -7.69 -20.25
CA ALA A 20 8.99 -7.80 -19.19
C ALA A 20 8.21 -6.50 -18.95
N PHE A 21 8.87 -5.34 -19.07
CA PHE A 21 8.21 -4.04 -18.98
C PHE A 21 7.20 -3.82 -20.12
N THR A 22 7.57 -4.17 -21.34
CA THR A 22 6.74 -3.99 -22.53
C THR A 22 5.55 -4.95 -22.52
N ASP A 23 5.76 -6.21 -22.14
CA ASP A 23 4.70 -7.21 -22.00
C ASP A 23 3.67 -6.80 -20.94
N ALA A 24 4.12 -6.27 -19.80
CA ALA A 24 3.22 -5.76 -18.76
C ALA A 24 2.40 -4.57 -19.26
N LEU A 25 2.99 -3.67 -20.05
CA LEU A 25 2.29 -2.54 -20.68
C LEU A 25 1.23 -3.02 -21.67
N VAL A 26 1.58 -3.95 -22.56
CA VAL A 26 0.64 -4.54 -23.53
C VAL A 26 -0.54 -5.19 -22.80
N GLY A 27 -0.28 -5.98 -21.76
CA GLY A 27 -1.35 -6.61 -20.97
C GLY A 27 -2.32 -5.59 -20.35
N LEU A 28 -1.83 -4.44 -19.87
CA LEU A 28 -2.69 -3.37 -19.35
C LEU A 28 -3.50 -2.66 -20.45
N LEU A 29 -2.94 -2.53 -21.65
CA LEU A 29 -3.62 -1.93 -22.80
C LEU A 29 -4.70 -2.84 -23.37
N ASP A 30 -4.47 -4.16 -23.33
CA ASP A 30 -5.41 -5.18 -23.78
C ASP A 30 -6.58 -5.39 -22.80
N ASP A 31 -6.39 -5.08 -21.51
CA ASP A 31 -7.46 -5.06 -20.49
C ASP A 31 -7.64 -3.68 -19.81
N PRO A 32 -8.32 -2.73 -20.49
CA PRO A 32 -8.59 -1.41 -19.92
C PRO A 32 -9.54 -1.43 -18.71
N ALA A 33 -10.30 -2.52 -18.50
CA ALA A 33 -11.18 -2.65 -17.34
C ALA A 33 -10.35 -3.00 -16.10
N GLY A 34 -9.52 -4.04 -16.20
CA GLY A 34 -8.56 -4.42 -15.16
C GLY A 34 -7.61 -3.28 -14.82
N ALA A 35 -7.10 -2.54 -15.81
CA ALA A 35 -6.24 -1.38 -15.59
C ALA A 35 -6.93 -0.28 -14.74
N ARG A 36 -8.23 -0.04 -14.95
CA ARG A 36 -9.00 0.92 -14.12
C ARG A 36 -9.20 0.43 -12.70
N GLU A 37 -9.48 -0.86 -12.53
CA GLU A 37 -9.61 -1.47 -11.20
C GLU A 37 -8.31 -1.38 -10.40
N MET A 38 -7.17 -1.65 -11.06
CA MET A 38 -5.83 -1.50 -10.48
C MET A 38 -5.56 -0.05 -10.06
N GLY A 39 -5.92 0.94 -10.91
CA GLY A 39 -5.83 2.36 -10.56
C GLY A 39 -6.69 2.72 -9.32
N ALA A 40 -7.91 2.21 -9.24
CA ALA A 40 -8.79 2.42 -8.10
C ALA A 40 -8.23 1.76 -6.82
N ALA A 41 -7.63 0.57 -6.92
CA ALA A 41 -6.95 -0.09 -5.83
C ALA A 41 -5.73 0.71 -5.33
N GLY A 42 -4.94 1.26 -6.25
CA GLY A 42 -3.82 2.16 -5.93
C GLY A 42 -4.25 3.39 -5.15
N ARG A 43 -5.36 4.03 -5.55
CA ARG A 43 -5.92 5.16 -4.81
C ARG A 43 -6.30 4.77 -3.38
N ARG A 44 -7.08 3.70 -3.21
CA ARG A 44 -7.50 3.21 -1.88
C ARG A 44 -6.30 2.89 -0.99
N PHE A 45 -5.26 2.28 -1.56
CA PHE A 45 -4.04 1.96 -0.82
C PHE A 45 -3.30 3.20 -0.30
N VAL A 46 -3.11 4.22 -1.16
CA VAL A 46 -2.43 5.45 -0.77
C VAL A 46 -3.24 6.22 0.27
N GLU A 47 -4.55 6.36 0.07
CA GLU A 47 -5.42 7.06 1.00
C GLU A 47 -5.47 6.36 2.38
N GLY A 48 -5.52 5.03 2.40
CA GLY A 48 -5.68 4.25 3.62
C GLY A 48 -4.40 3.90 4.38
N TRP A 49 -3.27 3.72 3.70
CA TRP A 49 -2.05 3.16 4.35
C TRP A 49 -0.83 4.07 4.23
N ALA A 50 -0.61 4.69 3.07
CA ALA A 50 0.58 5.51 2.82
C ALA A 50 0.35 7.03 3.00
N SER A 51 -0.86 7.46 3.39
CA SER A 51 -1.17 8.87 3.56
C SER A 51 -0.58 9.42 4.87
N PRO A 52 -0.13 10.69 4.91
CA PRO A 52 0.35 11.30 6.16
C PRO A 52 -0.67 11.22 7.30
N ALA A 53 -1.96 11.39 6.99
CA ALA A 53 -3.04 11.29 7.97
C ALA A 53 -3.20 9.86 8.51
N ALA A 54 -3.18 8.84 7.64
CA ALA A 54 -3.23 7.46 8.09
C ALA A 54 -2.00 7.10 8.94
N VAL A 55 -0.81 7.50 8.50
CA VAL A 55 0.44 7.29 9.27
C VAL A 55 0.33 7.95 10.65
N ALA A 56 -0.12 9.20 10.72
CA ALA A 56 -0.33 9.90 12.00
C ALA A 56 -1.31 9.15 12.91
N GLY A 57 -2.45 8.68 12.39
CA GLY A 57 -3.43 7.91 13.15
C GLY A 57 -2.86 6.59 13.71
N HIS A 58 -2.01 5.88 12.95
CA HIS A 58 -1.33 4.69 13.44
C HIS A 58 -0.37 5.00 14.59
N TYR A 59 0.37 6.12 14.52
CA TYR A 59 1.23 6.57 15.61
C TYR A 59 0.43 7.00 16.84
N GLU A 60 -0.68 7.73 16.67
CA GLU A 60 -1.57 8.11 17.76
C GLU A 60 -2.13 6.88 18.50
N ALA A 61 -2.61 5.88 17.76
CA ALA A 61 -3.10 4.62 18.33
C ALA A 61 -2.01 3.89 19.12
N LEU A 62 -0.79 3.80 18.56
CA LEU A 62 0.36 3.19 19.23
C LEU A 62 0.71 3.92 20.53
N PHE A 63 0.71 5.26 20.53
CA PHE A 63 1.02 6.03 21.73
C PHE A 63 -0.04 5.85 22.82
N GLU A 64 -1.32 5.77 22.47
CA GLU A 64 -2.37 5.52 23.45
C GLU A 64 -2.27 4.11 24.04
N GLU A 65 -1.98 3.09 23.23
CA GLU A 65 -1.75 1.72 23.69
C GLU A 65 -0.62 1.67 24.72
N LEU A 66 0.53 2.27 24.41
CA LEU A 66 1.69 2.30 25.30
C LEU A 66 1.40 3.07 26.60
N ARG A 67 0.65 4.18 26.52
CA ARG A 67 0.18 4.92 27.71
C ARG A 67 -0.75 4.09 28.59
N ALA A 68 -1.66 3.32 28.00
CA ALA A 68 -2.58 2.46 28.72
C ALA A 68 -1.84 1.27 29.37
N GLY A 69 -0.86 0.67 28.68
CA GLY A 69 -0.01 -0.39 29.21
C GLY A 69 0.87 0.07 30.38
N SER A 70 1.45 1.27 30.28
CA SER A 70 2.29 1.86 31.34
C SER A 70 1.52 2.17 32.63
N ARG A 71 0.23 2.53 32.54
CA ARG A 71 -0.63 2.75 33.70
C ARG A 71 -0.93 1.45 34.46
N ARG A 72 -1.22 0.36 33.76
CA ARG A 72 -1.46 -0.97 34.35
C ARG A 72 -0.24 -1.58 35.06
N GLY A 73 0.97 -1.16 34.69
CA GLY A 73 2.21 -1.59 35.35
C GLY A 73 2.56 -0.81 36.62
N ARG A 74 1.95 0.34 36.88
CA ARG A 74 2.19 1.18 38.07
C ARG A 74 1.19 0.97 39.21
N GLU A 75 0.07 0.30 38.95
CA GLU A 75 -0.96 -0.06 39.94
C GLU A 75 -0.75 -1.47 40.54
N ARG A 76 0.40 -2.12 40.24
CA ARG A 76 0.84 -3.39 40.83
C ARG A 76 2.04 -3.19 41.75
#